data_AF-K0T559-F1
#
_entry.id   AF-K0T559-F1
#
_cell.length_a   1.000
_cell.length_b   1.000
_cell.length_c   1.000
_cell.angle_alpha   90.00
_cell.angle_beta   90.00
_cell.angle_gamma   90.00
#
_symmetry.space_group_name_H-M   'P 1'
#
loop_
_entity.id
_entity.type
_entity.pdbx_description
1 polymer ?
#
loop_
_entity_poly.entity_id
_entity_poly.type
_entity_poly.pdbx_seq_one_letter_code
_entity_poly.pdbx_strand_id
1 'polypeptide(L)'
;MFHTVVPSWYERPGYVKSIANLIQKELDSFSKEELQEGTSDTQTIPKHVLFSAHGVPASYIEAGDPYKAQIEDCVERIKALLPSEKDGVKIHLSFQSRVGPVEWLRPYTDDVLPELGEQGVKNLVVVPISFVSEHIETLEEIDIEYRELALESGITNWRRSPALNTDPTFIDDMADMVADALNEPSQSITEACVANNVGNIELETQASDLQLEISSAGVAGVGSIDSLRLRGRT
;
A
#
# COMPACT_ATOMS: atom_id res chain seq x y z
N MET A 1 27.11 11.08 -2.65
CA MET A 1 27.20 10.32 -3.92
C MET A 1 25.85 10.48 -4.60
N PHE A 2 25.82 10.66 -5.92
CA PHE A 2 24.59 10.84 -6.69
C PHE A 2 24.28 9.56 -7.47
N HIS A 3 23.00 9.22 -7.57
CA HIS A 3 22.49 7.99 -8.16
C HIS A 3 21.25 8.29 -9.01
N THR A 4 20.97 7.43 -9.98
CA THR A 4 19.63 7.30 -10.55
C THR A 4 18.82 6.41 -9.61
N VAL A 5 17.71 6.92 -9.08
CA VAL A 5 16.87 6.23 -8.10
C VAL A 5 15.43 6.27 -8.56
N VAL A 6 14.76 5.12 -8.54
CA VAL A 6 13.30 5.03 -8.63
C VAL A 6 12.77 4.99 -7.20
N PRO A 7 12.16 6.08 -6.69
CA PRO A 7 11.77 6.16 -5.28
C PRO A 7 10.57 5.27 -4.94
N SER A 8 9.63 5.11 -5.88
CA SER A 8 8.46 4.23 -5.80
C SER A 8 7.87 3.99 -7.18
N TRP A 9 6.97 3.01 -7.30
CA TRP A 9 6.44 2.54 -8.59
C TRP A 9 5.07 1.86 -8.48
N TYR A 10 4.36 2.02 -7.35
CA TYR A 10 3.08 1.35 -7.07
C TYR A 10 1.97 1.77 -8.05
N GLU A 11 2.04 2.97 -8.64
CA GLU A 11 1.07 3.45 -9.63
C GLU A 11 1.36 3.01 -11.07
N ARG A 12 2.47 2.30 -11.33
CA ARG A 12 2.89 2.05 -12.71
C ARG A 12 1.84 1.22 -13.48
N PRO A 13 1.50 1.61 -14.73
CA PRO A 13 0.39 0.99 -15.45
C PRO A 13 0.56 -0.50 -15.69
N GLY A 14 1.78 -0.97 -15.98
CA GLY A 14 2.03 -2.39 -16.25
C GLY A 14 1.91 -3.22 -14.98
N TYR A 15 2.49 -2.77 -13.87
CA TYR A 15 2.32 -3.38 -12.55
C TYR A 15 0.84 -3.50 -12.14
N VAL A 16 0.08 -2.40 -12.19
CA VAL A 16 -1.35 -2.37 -11.87
C VAL A 16 -2.13 -3.34 -12.76
N LYS A 17 -1.85 -3.33 -14.07
CA LYS A 17 -2.51 -4.21 -15.04
C LYS A 17 -2.17 -5.68 -14.81
N SER A 18 -0.92 -6.01 -14.50
CA SER A 18 -0.50 -7.38 -14.21
C SER A 18 -1.26 -7.95 -13.03
N ILE A 19 -1.37 -7.19 -11.93
CA ILE A 19 -2.14 -7.64 -10.77
C ILE A 19 -3.62 -7.79 -11.11
N ALA A 20 -4.22 -6.81 -11.79
CA ALA A 20 -5.62 -6.90 -12.21
C ALA A 20 -5.88 -8.15 -13.07
N ASN A 21 -4.98 -8.50 -13.99
CA ASN A 21 -5.10 -9.70 -14.81
C ASN A 21 -5.04 -10.99 -13.99
N LEU A 22 -4.19 -11.06 -12.98
CA LEU A 22 -4.10 -12.23 -12.10
C LEU A 22 -5.37 -12.39 -11.25
N ILE A 23 -5.87 -11.29 -10.69
CA ILE A 23 -7.14 -11.28 -9.96
C ILE A 23 -8.30 -11.69 -10.86
N GLN A 24 -8.36 -11.16 -12.08
CA GLN A 24 -9.44 -11.48 -13.02
C GLN A 24 -9.47 -12.97 -13.36
N LYS A 25 -8.31 -13.62 -13.54
CA LYS A 25 -8.23 -15.07 -13.75
C LYS A 25 -8.84 -15.87 -12.59
N GLU A 26 -8.60 -15.45 -11.35
CA GLU A 26 -9.20 -16.09 -10.18
C GLU A 26 -10.69 -15.80 -10.04
N LEU A 27 -11.13 -14.58 -10.37
CA LEU A 27 -12.56 -14.22 -10.39
C LEU A 27 -13.34 -15.00 -11.47
N ASP A 28 -12.69 -15.35 -12.58
CA ASP A 28 -13.28 -16.12 -13.68
C ASP A 28 -13.23 -17.63 -13.43
N SER A 29 -12.42 -18.09 -12.48
CA SER A 29 -12.29 -19.52 -12.16
C SER A 29 -13.38 -20.03 -11.21
N PHE A 30 -14.25 -19.16 -10.68
CA PHE A 30 -15.47 -19.56 -9.96
C PHE A 30 -16.47 -20.25 -10.90
N SER A 31 -16.89 -21.45 -10.51
CA SER A 31 -17.96 -22.21 -11.16
C SER A 31 -19.33 -21.58 -10.94
N LYS A 32 -20.31 -21.98 -11.73
CA LYS A 32 -21.69 -21.46 -11.60
C LYS A 32 -22.31 -21.85 -10.27
N GLU A 33 -21.96 -23.02 -9.75
CA GLU A 33 -22.41 -23.56 -8.49
C GLU A 33 -21.84 -22.75 -7.31
N GLU A 34 -20.54 -22.44 -7.32
CA GLU A 34 -19.93 -21.55 -6.32
C GLU A 34 -20.53 -20.15 -6.35
N LEU A 35 -20.78 -19.60 -7.55
CA LEU A 35 -21.42 -18.28 -7.69
C LEU A 35 -22.85 -18.27 -7.12
N GLN A 36 -23.60 -19.37 -7.27
CA GLN A 36 -24.93 -19.51 -6.66
C GLN A 36 -24.85 -19.61 -5.14
N GLU A 37 -23.89 -20.37 -4.60
CA GLU A 37 -23.67 -20.50 -3.16
C GLU A 37 -23.29 -19.13 -2.52
N GLY A 38 -22.50 -18.33 -3.24
CA GLY A 38 -22.13 -16.98 -2.84
C GLY A 38 -23.27 -15.96 -2.91
N THR A 39 -24.45 -16.35 -3.40
CA THR A 39 -25.65 -15.50 -3.40
C THR A 39 -26.76 -16.09 -2.52
N SER A 40 -27.32 -15.28 -1.63
CA SER A 40 -28.42 -15.66 -0.75
C SER A 40 -29.34 -14.47 -0.50
N ASP A 41 -30.42 -14.66 0.25
CA ASP A 41 -31.33 -13.58 0.64
C ASP A 41 -30.62 -12.45 1.42
N THR A 42 -29.50 -12.76 2.07
CA THR A 42 -28.69 -11.80 2.85
C THR A 42 -27.38 -11.40 2.17
N GLN A 43 -26.93 -12.13 1.15
CA GLN A 43 -25.69 -11.85 0.41
C GLN A 43 -26.00 -11.71 -1.09
N THR A 44 -25.89 -10.49 -1.60
CA THR A 44 -26.23 -10.21 -3.01
C THR A 44 -25.02 -10.16 -3.93
N ILE A 45 -23.82 -10.06 -3.37
CA ILE A 45 -22.58 -9.92 -4.12
C ILE A 45 -21.91 -11.30 -4.18
N PRO A 46 -21.83 -11.93 -5.36
CA PRO A 46 -21.35 -13.31 -5.49
C PRO A 46 -19.86 -13.47 -5.26
N LYS A 47 -19.04 -12.42 -5.36
CA LYS A 47 -17.57 -12.53 -5.32
C LYS A 47 -16.94 -11.41 -4.50
N HIS A 48 -15.91 -11.76 -3.73
CA HIS A 48 -15.14 -10.82 -2.96
C HIS A 48 -13.64 -10.94 -3.28
N VAL A 49 -12.94 -9.81 -3.23
CA VAL A 49 -11.47 -9.72 -3.31
C VAL A 49 -10.98 -9.08 -2.03
N LEU A 50 -10.01 -9.69 -1.36
CA LEU A 50 -9.31 -9.13 -0.21
C LEU A 50 -7.84 -8.91 -0.58
N PHE A 51 -7.45 -7.65 -0.72
CA PHE A 51 -6.03 -7.29 -0.76
C PHE A 51 -5.45 -7.43 0.64
N SER A 52 -4.41 -8.25 0.78
CA SER A 52 -3.65 -8.43 2.01
C SER A 52 -2.26 -7.85 1.80
N ALA A 53 -1.97 -6.74 2.50
CA ALA A 53 -0.68 -6.09 2.51
C ALA A 53 0.07 -6.41 3.80
N HIS A 54 1.40 -6.48 3.80
CA HIS A 54 2.13 -6.64 5.06
C HIS A 54 1.88 -5.44 5.98
N GLY A 55 1.52 -5.70 7.23
CA GLY A 55 1.31 -4.65 8.21
C GLY A 55 2.60 -3.90 8.54
N VAL A 56 2.46 -2.68 9.05
CA VAL A 56 3.56 -1.95 9.69
C VAL A 56 3.07 -1.40 11.03
N PRO A 57 3.96 -1.14 12.00
CA PRO A 57 3.57 -0.42 13.21
C PRO A 57 2.86 0.89 12.88
N ALA A 58 1.74 1.16 13.55
CA ALA A 58 0.93 2.36 13.28
C ALA A 58 1.76 3.65 13.47
N SER A 59 2.73 3.63 14.39
CA SER A 59 3.65 4.73 14.65
C SER A 59 4.52 5.13 13.45
N TYR A 60 4.75 4.22 12.48
CA TYR A 60 5.49 4.57 11.26
C TYR A 60 4.65 5.46 10.35
N ILE A 61 3.37 5.13 10.21
CA ILE A 61 2.41 5.96 9.46
C ILE A 61 2.23 7.31 10.14
N GLU A 62 2.11 7.34 11.47
CA GLU A 62 2.05 8.60 12.25
C GLU A 62 3.31 9.45 12.09
N ALA A 63 4.46 8.81 11.88
CA ALA A 63 5.74 9.48 11.60
C ALA A 63 5.91 9.95 10.14
N GLY A 64 4.90 9.72 9.27
CA GLY A 64 4.89 10.19 7.89
C GLY A 64 5.35 9.17 6.85
N ASP A 65 5.38 7.87 7.19
CA ASP A 65 5.63 6.82 6.20
C ASP A 65 4.48 6.78 5.16
N PRO A 66 4.78 6.87 3.85
CA PRO A 66 3.77 6.95 2.79
C PRO A 66 3.10 5.60 2.49
N TYR A 67 3.60 4.50 3.06
CA TYR A 67 3.22 3.13 2.72
C TYR A 67 1.71 2.92 2.65
N LYS A 68 0.96 3.34 3.68
CA LYS A 68 -0.50 3.18 3.71
C LYS A 68 -1.17 3.87 2.52
N ALA A 69 -0.79 5.12 2.25
CA ALA A 69 -1.38 5.89 1.15
C ALA A 69 -1.05 5.28 -0.22
N GLN A 70 0.18 4.77 -0.39
CA GLN A 70 0.60 4.10 -1.62
C GLN A 70 -0.14 2.78 -1.85
N ILE A 71 -0.35 1.97 -0.80
CA ILE A 71 -1.16 0.76 -0.88
C ILE A 71 -2.62 1.09 -1.22
N GLU A 72 -3.22 2.09 -0.58
CA GLU A 72 -4.60 2.51 -0.84
C GLU A 72 -4.78 3.01 -2.29
N ASP A 73 -3.86 3.85 -2.79
CA ASP A 73 -3.91 4.34 -4.17
C ASP A 73 -3.68 3.20 -5.20
N CYS A 74 -2.74 2.29 -4.92
CA CYS A 74 -2.52 1.10 -5.74
C CYS A 74 -3.78 0.25 -5.85
N VAL A 75 -4.44 -0.04 -4.72
CA VAL A 75 -5.68 -0.81 -4.69
C VAL A 75 -6.80 -0.12 -5.46
N GLU A 76 -6.97 1.20 -5.33
CA GLU A 76 -7.99 1.92 -6.09
C GLU A 76 -7.70 1.91 -7.61
N ARG A 77 -6.43 1.97 -8.02
CA ARG A 77 -6.05 1.83 -9.45
C ARG A 77 -6.34 0.44 -9.98
N ILE A 78 -6.05 -0.61 -9.21
CA ILE A 78 -6.34 -2.00 -9.61
C ILE A 78 -7.86 -2.21 -9.67
N LYS A 79 -8.60 -1.72 -8.67
CA LYS A 79 -10.07 -1.76 -8.62
C LYS A 79 -10.72 -1.12 -9.83
N ALA A 80 -10.15 -0.03 -10.36
CA ALA A 80 -10.64 0.60 -11.58
C ALA A 80 -10.55 -0.30 -12.84
N LEU A 81 -9.75 -1.38 -12.80
CA LEU A 81 -9.63 -2.37 -13.88
C LEU A 81 -10.44 -3.65 -13.64
N LEU A 82 -11.08 -3.78 -12.47
CA LEU A 82 -11.85 -4.96 -12.09
C LEU A 82 -13.37 -4.69 -12.19
N PRO A 83 -14.21 -5.74 -12.23
CA PRO A 83 -15.66 -5.57 -12.18
C PRO A 83 -16.08 -4.79 -10.93
N SER A 84 -17.09 -3.94 -11.07
CA SER A 84 -17.56 -3.13 -9.95
C SER A 84 -18.43 -3.93 -8.98
N GLU A 85 -18.78 -3.33 -7.84
CA GLU A 85 -19.75 -3.92 -6.90
C GLU A 85 -21.12 -4.16 -7.55
N LYS A 86 -21.51 -3.30 -8.50
CA LYS A 86 -22.74 -3.47 -9.30
C LYS A 86 -22.65 -4.66 -10.26
N ASP A 87 -21.43 -5.02 -10.66
CA ASP A 87 -21.14 -6.18 -11.51
C ASP A 87 -20.81 -7.44 -10.68
N GLY A 88 -21.06 -7.38 -9.36
CA GLY A 88 -21.00 -8.54 -8.47
C GLY A 88 -19.63 -8.84 -7.85
N VAL A 89 -18.72 -7.86 -7.80
CA VAL A 89 -17.42 -8.00 -7.11
C VAL A 89 -17.23 -6.90 -6.07
N LYS A 90 -17.00 -7.28 -4.82
CA LYS A 90 -16.67 -6.33 -3.74
C LYS A 90 -15.22 -6.47 -3.32
N ILE A 91 -14.55 -5.33 -3.13
CA ILE A 91 -13.12 -5.25 -2.83
C ILE A 91 -12.92 -4.76 -1.40
N HIS A 92 -11.98 -5.40 -0.72
CA HIS A 92 -11.56 -5.12 0.65
C HIS A 92 -10.03 -4.98 0.72
N LEU A 93 -9.53 -4.29 1.74
CA LEU A 93 -8.11 -4.15 2.03
C LEU A 93 -7.87 -4.44 3.52
N SER A 94 -6.88 -5.28 3.82
CA SER A 94 -6.40 -5.58 5.16
C SER A 94 -4.88 -5.66 5.22
N PHE A 95 -4.37 -5.73 6.44
CA PHE A 95 -2.95 -5.77 6.75
C PHE A 95 -2.63 -7.01 7.59
N GLN A 96 -1.66 -7.82 7.12
CA GLN A 96 -1.27 -9.10 7.72
C GLN A 96 0.01 -9.01 8.56
N SER A 97 0.44 -10.14 9.13
CA SER A 97 1.78 -10.32 9.72
C SER A 97 2.13 -9.38 10.89
N ARG A 98 1.15 -9.04 11.74
CA ARG A 98 1.39 -8.26 12.97
C ARG A 98 2.16 -9.08 14.01
N VAL A 99 3.16 -8.48 14.65
CA VAL A 99 3.94 -9.14 15.72
C VAL A 99 4.13 -8.26 16.96
N GLY A 100 4.13 -8.92 18.12
CA GLY A 100 4.34 -8.25 19.41
C GLY A 100 3.14 -7.38 19.86
N PRO A 101 3.31 -6.62 20.96
CA PRO A 101 2.20 -5.96 21.64
C PRO A 101 1.91 -4.53 21.16
N VAL A 102 2.64 -4.03 20.17
CA VAL A 102 2.46 -2.66 19.65
C VAL A 102 1.23 -2.59 18.75
N GLU A 103 0.69 -1.39 18.53
CA GLU A 103 -0.41 -1.20 17.57
C GLU A 103 0.14 -1.25 16.14
N TRP A 104 -0.52 -2.01 15.28
CA TRP A 104 -0.21 -2.15 13.87
C TRP A 104 -1.28 -1.50 13.00
N LEU A 105 -0.96 -1.31 11.73
CA LEU A 105 -1.89 -0.76 10.76
C LEU A 105 -3.11 -1.68 10.58
N ARG A 106 -4.31 -1.09 10.62
CA ARG A 106 -5.61 -1.76 10.52
C ARG A 106 -6.30 -1.51 9.17
N PRO A 107 -7.25 -2.37 8.75
CA PRO A 107 -7.79 -3.53 9.48
C PRO A 107 -6.90 -4.77 9.37
N TYR A 108 -6.94 -5.65 10.37
CA TYR A 108 -6.07 -6.83 10.41
C TYR A 108 -6.66 -7.99 9.60
N THR A 109 -5.85 -8.69 8.82
CA THR A 109 -6.33 -9.79 7.96
C THR A 109 -7.01 -10.91 8.78
N ASP A 110 -6.47 -11.24 9.95
CA ASP A 110 -7.03 -12.21 10.89
C ASP A 110 -8.33 -11.75 11.58
N ASP A 111 -8.65 -10.46 11.56
CA ASP A 111 -9.94 -9.93 12.03
C ASP A 111 -10.97 -9.85 10.87
N VAL A 112 -10.53 -9.43 9.68
CA VAL A 112 -11.41 -9.24 8.50
C VAL A 112 -11.97 -10.57 7.99
N LEU A 113 -11.20 -11.66 8.01
CA LEU A 113 -11.66 -12.96 7.52
C LEU A 113 -12.88 -13.50 8.30
N PRO A 114 -12.87 -13.53 9.64
CA PRO A 114 -14.07 -13.81 10.44
C PRO A 114 -15.24 -12.88 10.12
N GLU A 115 -15.01 -11.57 10.04
CA GLU A 115 -16.07 -10.59 9.76
C GLU A 115 -16.75 -10.84 8.40
N LEU A 116 -15.98 -11.19 7.36
CA LEU A 116 -16.52 -11.55 6.05
C LEU A 116 -17.32 -12.86 6.11
N GLY A 117 -16.82 -13.85 6.85
CA GLY A 117 -17.52 -15.10 7.11
C GLY A 117 -18.89 -14.89 7.78
N GLU A 118 -18.93 -14.06 8.82
CA GLU A 118 -20.16 -13.66 9.53
C GLU A 118 -21.16 -12.92 8.62
N GLN A 119 -20.66 -12.15 7.66
CA GLN A 119 -21.47 -11.50 6.62
C GLN A 119 -21.98 -12.49 5.55
N GLY A 120 -21.63 -13.77 5.65
CA GLY A 120 -22.05 -14.82 4.72
C GLY A 120 -21.27 -14.84 3.42
N VAL A 121 -20.07 -14.23 3.36
CA VAL A 121 -19.18 -14.35 2.19
C VAL A 121 -18.77 -15.80 2.01
N LYS A 122 -18.92 -16.32 0.79
CA LYS A 122 -18.50 -17.69 0.40
C LYS A 122 -17.30 -17.71 -0.54
N ASN A 123 -17.27 -16.74 -1.46
CA ASN A 123 -16.34 -16.70 -2.58
C ASN A 123 -15.33 -15.58 -2.37
N LEU A 124 -14.09 -15.94 -2.02
CA LEU A 124 -13.04 -14.97 -1.71
C LEU A 124 -11.78 -15.24 -2.51
N VAL A 125 -11.27 -14.20 -3.18
CA VAL A 125 -9.91 -14.16 -3.74
C VAL A 125 -9.04 -13.31 -2.83
N VAL A 126 -7.97 -13.87 -2.28
CA VAL A 126 -6.98 -13.12 -1.49
C VAL A 126 -5.78 -12.75 -2.37
N VAL A 127 -5.34 -11.49 -2.27
CA VAL A 127 -4.31 -10.92 -3.13
C VAL A 127 -3.14 -10.41 -2.28
N PRO A 128 -1.94 -11.03 -2.37
CA PRO A 128 -0.75 -10.50 -1.71
C PRO A 128 -0.24 -9.27 -2.49
N ILE A 129 -0.59 -8.06 -2.04
CA ILE A 129 -0.35 -6.83 -2.81
C ILE A 129 1.03 -6.20 -2.54
N SER A 130 1.60 -6.44 -1.37
CA SER A 130 2.84 -5.78 -0.94
C SER A 130 4.13 -6.44 -1.44
N PHE A 131 4.04 -7.49 -2.25
CA PHE A 131 5.18 -8.27 -2.71
C PHE A 131 5.01 -8.76 -4.14
N VAL A 132 6.14 -8.95 -4.83
CA VAL A 132 6.15 -9.34 -6.25
C VAL A 132 6.55 -10.80 -6.49
N SER A 133 6.93 -11.54 -5.46
CA SER A 133 7.34 -12.95 -5.55
C SER A 133 6.78 -13.74 -4.37
N GLU A 134 6.66 -15.04 -4.52
CA GLU A 134 6.24 -15.92 -3.41
C GLU A 134 7.28 -15.93 -2.28
N HIS A 135 6.80 -16.00 -1.04
CA HIS A 135 7.62 -16.07 0.17
C HIS A 135 6.79 -16.68 1.31
N ILE A 136 7.32 -16.70 2.55
CA ILE A 136 6.65 -17.38 3.67
C ILE A 136 5.29 -16.76 3.98
N GLU A 137 5.18 -15.44 3.94
CA GLU A 137 3.91 -14.73 4.16
C GLU A 137 2.84 -15.00 3.06
N THR A 138 3.20 -15.52 1.88
CA THR A 138 2.20 -15.99 0.88
C THR A 138 1.91 -17.48 1.00
N LEU A 139 2.96 -18.30 1.04
CA LEU A 139 2.84 -19.75 0.95
C LEU A 139 2.43 -20.43 2.26
N GLU A 140 2.73 -19.81 3.40
CA GLU A 140 2.35 -20.32 4.71
C GLU A 140 1.20 -19.51 5.30
N GLU A 141 1.40 -18.20 5.51
CA GLU A 141 0.42 -17.38 6.21
C GLU A 141 -0.89 -17.27 5.41
N ILE A 142 -0.84 -16.94 4.11
CA ILE A 142 -2.07 -16.87 3.29
C ILE A 142 -2.60 -18.26 2.92
N ASP A 143 -1.77 -19.12 2.34
CA ASP A 143 -2.23 -20.39 1.75
C ASP A 143 -2.59 -21.46 2.81
N ILE A 144 -2.05 -21.36 4.03
CA ILE A 144 -2.33 -22.29 5.13
C ILE A 144 -3.13 -21.61 6.24
N GLU A 145 -2.55 -20.66 6.97
CA GLU A 145 -3.15 -20.13 8.21
C GLU A 145 -4.45 -19.36 7.93
N TYR A 146 -4.43 -18.38 7.04
CA TYR A 146 -5.61 -17.59 6.68
C TYR A 146 -6.63 -18.38 5.88
N ARG A 147 -6.17 -19.33 5.06
CA ARG A 147 -7.09 -20.24 4.38
C ARG A 147 -7.87 -21.10 5.38
N GLU A 148 -7.20 -21.64 6.40
CA GLU A 148 -7.86 -22.39 7.47
C GLU A 148 -8.86 -21.50 8.22
N LEU A 149 -8.44 -20.31 8.66
CA LEU A 149 -9.31 -19.34 9.33
C LEU A 149 -10.54 -18.95 8.50
N ALA A 150 -10.36 -18.73 7.19
CA ALA A 150 -11.44 -18.39 6.29
C ALA A 150 -12.46 -19.53 6.15
N LEU A 151 -11.98 -20.76 6.00
CA LEU A 151 -12.83 -21.95 5.91
C LEU A 151 -13.62 -22.17 7.21
N GLU A 152 -12.97 -22.01 8.37
CA GLU A 152 -13.63 -22.07 9.68
C GLU A 152 -14.67 -20.97 9.88
N SER A 153 -14.42 -19.79 9.31
CA SER A 153 -15.34 -18.65 9.31
C SER A 153 -16.49 -18.81 8.30
N GLY A 154 -16.49 -19.87 7.49
CA GLY A 154 -17.58 -20.19 6.56
C GLY A 154 -17.38 -19.68 5.13
N ILE A 155 -16.18 -19.21 4.77
CA ILE A 155 -15.78 -18.85 3.41
C ILE A 155 -15.32 -20.13 2.71
N THR A 156 -16.23 -20.79 1.99
CA THR A 156 -16.04 -22.16 1.47
C THR A 156 -15.22 -22.21 0.18
N ASN A 157 -15.21 -21.14 -0.60
CA ASN A 157 -14.61 -21.08 -1.93
C ASN A 157 -13.45 -20.07 -1.93
N TRP A 158 -12.32 -20.52 -1.38
CA TRP A 158 -11.08 -19.76 -1.27
C TRP A 158 -10.20 -19.87 -2.51
N ARG A 159 -9.69 -18.73 -2.98
CA ARG A 159 -8.65 -18.61 -3.99
C ARG A 159 -7.59 -17.62 -3.52
N ARG A 160 -6.35 -17.84 -3.91
CA ARG A 160 -5.28 -16.84 -3.78
C ARG A 160 -4.79 -16.45 -5.16
N SER A 161 -4.70 -15.15 -5.43
CA SER A 161 -3.99 -14.66 -6.61
C SER A 161 -2.49 -14.95 -6.44
N PRO A 162 -1.80 -15.54 -7.44
CA PRO A 162 -0.36 -15.71 -7.36
C PRO A 162 0.33 -14.35 -7.25
N ALA A 163 1.52 -14.33 -6.65
CA ALA A 163 2.42 -13.19 -6.78
C ALA A 163 2.86 -13.03 -8.24
N LEU A 164 3.35 -11.84 -8.60
CA LEU A 164 3.71 -11.51 -9.98
C LEU A 164 4.76 -12.47 -10.56
N ASN A 165 5.75 -12.88 -9.76
CA ASN A 165 6.82 -13.78 -10.13
C ASN A 165 7.45 -13.37 -11.48
N THR A 166 7.21 -14.16 -12.53
CA THR A 166 7.71 -13.94 -13.89
C THR A 166 6.64 -13.45 -14.85
N ASP A 167 5.63 -12.70 -14.39
CA ASP A 167 4.61 -12.13 -15.26
C ASP A 167 5.25 -11.21 -16.32
N PRO A 168 5.05 -11.48 -17.61
CA PRO A 168 5.74 -10.74 -18.66
C PRO A 168 5.33 -9.27 -18.72
N THR A 169 4.07 -8.94 -18.42
CA THR A 169 3.61 -7.54 -18.41
C THR A 169 4.29 -6.74 -17.29
N PHE A 170 4.55 -7.38 -16.14
CA PHE A 170 5.29 -6.75 -15.05
C PHE A 170 6.78 -6.61 -15.37
N ILE A 171 7.40 -7.64 -15.96
CA ILE A 171 8.81 -7.59 -16.36
C ILE A 171 9.05 -6.49 -17.39
N ASP A 172 8.17 -6.38 -18.40
CA ASP A 172 8.26 -5.32 -19.42
C ASP A 172 8.15 -3.94 -18.78
N ASP A 173 7.21 -3.75 -17.83
CA ASP A 173 7.05 -2.46 -17.14
C ASP A 173 8.21 -2.11 -16.20
N MET A 174 8.87 -3.11 -15.60
CA MET A 174 10.12 -2.87 -14.87
C MET A 174 11.25 -2.44 -15.80
N ALA A 175 11.32 -3.00 -17.01
CA ALA A 175 12.32 -2.60 -18.00
C ALA A 175 12.07 -1.16 -18.45
N ASP A 176 10.81 -0.81 -18.75
CA ASP A 176 10.39 0.55 -19.08
C ASP A 176 10.70 1.51 -17.92
N MET A 177 10.41 1.13 -16.67
CA MET A 177 10.71 1.91 -15.48
C MET A 177 12.19 2.28 -15.37
N VAL A 178 13.08 1.32 -15.64
CA VAL A 178 14.52 1.57 -15.62
C VAL A 178 14.92 2.49 -16.78
N ALA A 179 14.36 2.28 -17.98
CA ALA A 179 14.64 3.13 -19.14
C ALA A 179 14.17 4.58 -18.90
N ASP A 180 12.99 4.77 -18.32
CA ASP A 180 12.45 6.08 -17.92
C ASP A 180 13.40 6.76 -16.93
N ALA A 181 13.81 6.04 -15.88
CA ALA A 181 14.66 6.57 -14.82
C ALA A 181 16.03 7.04 -15.31
N LEU A 182 16.56 6.46 -16.39
CA LEU A 182 17.83 6.90 -16.99
C LEU A 182 17.76 8.31 -17.60
N ASN A 183 16.56 8.82 -17.87
CA ASN A 183 16.34 10.19 -18.36
C ASN A 183 16.15 11.20 -17.22
N GLU A 184 15.97 10.73 -15.98
CA GLU A 184 15.76 11.59 -14.81
C GLU A 184 17.08 12.10 -14.21
N PRO A 185 17.08 13.29 -13.56
CA PRO A 185 18.26 13.81 -12.90
C PRO A 185 18.79 12.86 -11.81
N SER A 186 20.13 12.77 -11.71
CA SER A 186 20.75 12.06 -10.60
C SER A 186 20.46 12.77 -9.27
N GLN A 187 20.14 12.01 -8.25
CA GLN A 187 19.79 12.50 -6.91
C GLN A 187 20.58 11.75 -5.84
N SER A 188 20.75 12.38 -4.69
CA SER A 188 21.20 11.69 -3.48
C SER A 188 20.11 10.77 -2.95
N ILE A 189 20.49 9.77 -2.15
CA ILE A 189 19.53 8.89 -1.47
C ILE A 189 18.58 9.68 -0.58
N THR A 190 19.07 10.73 0.09
CA THR A 190 18.24 11.60 0.93
C THR A 190 17.16 12.31 0.15
N GLU A 191 17.49 12.89 -1.02
CA GLU A 191 16.52 13.54 -1.89
C GLU A 191 15.45 12.54 -2.37
N ALA A 192 15.87 11.33 -2.76
CA ALA A 192 14.93 10.28 -3.18
C ALA A 192 13.99 9.84 -2.06
N CYS A 193 14.50 9.66 -0.84
CA CYS A 193 13.68 9.31 0.32
C CYS A 193 12.69 10.44 0.68
N VAL A 194 13.14 11.70 0.61
CA VAL A 194 12.27 12.85 0.86
C VAL A 194 11.17 12.92 -0.21
N ALA A 195 11.50 12.77 -1.48
CA ALA A 195 10.53 12.76 -2.57
C ALA A 195 9.47 11.65 -2.41
N ASN A 196 9.86 10.48 -1.91
CA ASN A 196 8.93 9.37 -1.66
C ASN A 196 7.96 9.64 -0.49
N ASN A 197 8.46 10.21 0.61
CA ASN A 197 7.66 10.45 1.82
C ASN A 197 6.81 11.73 1.73
N VAL A 198 7.26 12.68 0.93
CA VAL A 198 6.70 14.02 0.83
C VAL A 198 6.14 14.16 -0.57
N GLY A 199 5.04 13.45 -0.85
CA GLY A 199 4.42 13.40 -2.18
C GLY A 199 4.39 14.77 -2.84
N ASN A 200 5.20 14.95 -3.90
CA ASN A 200 5.43 16.18 -4.66
C ASN A 200 5.23 17.48 -3.85
N ILE A 201 6.02 17.70 -2.79
CA ILE A 201 6.31 19.09 -2.41
C ILE A 201 7.40 19.58 -3.35
N GLU A 202 7.07 20.55 -4.20
CA GLU A 202 8.09 21.37 -4.88
C GLU A 202 8.99 21.96 -3.78
N LEU A 203 10.20 21.42 -3.65
CA LEU A 203 11.24 22.01 -2.84
C LEU A 203 11.63 23.33 -3.50
N GLU A 204 10.97 24.43 -3.11
CA GLU A 204 11.50 25.76 -3.34
C GLU A 204 12.89 25.81 -2.71
N THR A 205 13.92 25.70 -3.56
CA THR A 205 15.29 25.92 -3.18
C THR A 205 15.45 27.40 -2.87
N GLN A 206 15.24 27.80 -1.62
CA GLN A 206 15.75 29.09 -1.13
C GLN A 206 17.26 28.98 -0.96
N ALA A 207 17.97 29.05 -2.08
CA ALA A 207 19.40 29.32 -2.13
C ALA A 207 19.63 30.83 -2.18
N SER A 208 19.44 31.53 -1.06
CA SER A 208 20.16 32.78 -0.77
C SER A 208 19.83 33.28 0.63
N ASP A 209 20.89 33.58 1.39
CA ASP A 209 20.94 34.47 2.56
C ASP A 209 21.26 33.80 3.90
N LEU A 210 22.46 33.24 3.95
CA LEU A 210 23.29 33.32 5.16
C LEU A 210 24.70 33.74 4.78
N GLN A 211 24.86 35.03 4.49
CA GLN A 211 26.17 35.68 4.64
C GLN A 211 26.42 35.86 6.15
N LEU A 212 27.31 35.02 6.68
CA LEU A 212 27.98 35.24 7.95
C LEU A 212 28.88 36.48 7.84
N GLU A 213 28.38 37.64 8.23
CA GLU A 213 29.24 38.78 8.54
C GLU A 213 29.86 38.56 9.93
N ILE A 214 31.12 38.15 9.94
CA ILE A 214 31.96 38.27 11.13
C ILE A 214 32.45 39.72 11.18
N SER A 215 31.85 40.53 12.05
CA SER A 215 32.32 41.88 12.38
C SER A 215 32.96 41.91 13.76
N SER A 216 34.24 42.26 13.79
CA SER A 216 35.07 42.43 14.98
C SER A 216 34.96 43.84 15.56
N ALA A 217 34.35 44.00 16.75
CA ALA A 217 34.55 45.05 17.77
C ALA A 217 33.36 44.95 18.74
N GLY A 218 33.48 44.78 20.06
CA GLY A 218 34.16 45.65 21.00
C GLY A 218 33.14 46.07 22.08
N VAL A 219 33.27 45.49 23.29
CA VAL A 219 32.91 45.99 24.63
C VAL A 219 31.62 46.83 24.83
N ALA A 220 30.68 46.29 25.62
CA ALA A 220 29.98 46.91 26.78
C ALA A 220 28.47 46.57 26.85
N GLY A 221 27.97 46.28 28.07
CA GLY A 221 26.61 46.66 28.47
C GLY A 221 25.58 45.55 28.70
N VAL A 222 25.46 45.17 29.98
CA VAL A 222 24.28 44.75 30.77
C VAL A 222 22.90 44.77 30.08
N GLY A 223 22.12 43.68 30.26
CA GLY A 223 20.65 43.75 30.22
C GLY A 223 19.93 42.44 29.88
N SER A 224 19.47 41.72 30.91
CA SER A 224 18.50 40.63 30.82
C SER A 224 17.14 41.14 30.32
N ILE A 225 16.48 40.44 29.39
CA ILE A 225 15.01 40.51 29.28
C ILE A 225 14.41 39.19 28.78
N ASP A 226 13.52 38.67 29.63
CA ASP A 226 12.55 37.59 29.45
C ASP A 226 11.48 37.86 28.36
N SER A 227 10.94 36.75 27.87
CA SER A 227 9.53 36.54 27.45
C SER A 227 9.01 37.25 26.18
N LEU A 228 8.78 36.47 25.12
CA LEU A 228 7.94 36.85 23.98
C LEU A 228 6.66 36.00 23.98
N ARG A 229 5.56 36.68 24.33
CA ARG A 229 4.18 36.21 24.24
C ARG A 229 3.72 36.10 22.79
N LEU A 230 3.07 34.99 22.48
CA LEU A 230 2.23 34.77 21.30
C LEU A 230 1.05 35.76 21.26
N ARG A 231 0.79 36.36 20.09
CA ARG A 231 -0.53 36.90 19.73
C ARG A 231 -0.90 36.44 18.33
N GLY A 232 -2.00 35.70 18.25
CA GLY A 232 -2.67 35.33 17.01
C GLY A 232 -3.31 36.53 16.32
N ARG A 233 -3.50 36.40 15.01
CA ARG A 233 -4.28 37.31 14.17
C ARG A 233 -5.59 36.63 13.79
N THR A 234 -6.67 37.39 13.94
CA THR A 234 -7.94 37.27 13.21
C THR A 234 -7.74 37.38 11.71
#